data_AF-A0A1V5HK63-F1
#
_entry.id   AF-A0A1V5HK63-F1
#
_cell.length_a   1.000
_cell.length_b   1.000
_cell.length_c   1.000
_cell.angle_alpha   90.00
_cell.angle_beta   90.00
_cell.angle_gamma   90.00
#
_symmetry.space_group_name_H-M   'P 1'
#
loop_
_entity.id
_entity.type
_entity.pdbx_description
1 polymer ?
#
loop_
_entity_poly.entity_id
_entity_poly.type
_entity_poly.pdbx_seq_one_letter_code
_entity_poly.pdbx_strand_id
1 'polypeptide(L)'
;MHTLRDETDQAAVSIDDFERYLSSLKEDSEGALSAITDYYAKLKAAEKSIRDIGIESVSNRYSPAISELYGVIGEAYTTLLSLPIDVVKVDELISKLKTTGDEVLHNIAHDYQQMLLAEASILYANRDRQHLGEINTLLLQTEGLYFSGDFARSYEETVKALRRIRGQE
;
A
#
# COMPACT_ATOMS: atom_id res chain seq x y z
N MET A 1 39.90 29.77 39.58
CA MET A 1 38.79 29.00 40.15
C MET A 1 37.49 29.07 39.34
N HIS A 2 37.41 29.86 38.26
CA HIS A 2 36.23 29.85 37.37
C HIS A 2 36.30 28.78 36.27
N THR A 3 37.48 28.56 35.67
CA THR A 3 37.69 27.60 34.57
C THR A 3 37.27 26.16 34.89
N LEU A 4 37.64 25.63 36.06
CA LEU A 4 37.24 24.27 36.46
C LEU A 4 35.72 24.12 36.62
N ARG A 5 35.05 25.19 37.03
CA ARG A 5 33.60 25.18 37.24
C ARG A 5 32.88 25.28 35.89
N ASP A 6 33.36 26.15 35.00
CA ASP A 6 32.85 26.26 33.63
C ASP A 6 33.06 24.96 32.83
N GLU A 7 34.22 24.29 32.99
CA GLU A 7 34.50 22.98 32.39
C GLU A 7 33.60 21.87 32.97
N THR A 8 33.30 21.92 34.27
CA THR A 8 32.38 20.97 34.92
C THR A 8 30.94 21.18 34.44
N ASP A 9 30.50 22.44 34.31
CA ASP A 9 29.17 22.78 33.81
C ASP A 9 29.01 22.37 32.34
N GLN A 10 30.06 22.54 31.51
CA GLN A 10 30.05 22.11 30.10
C GLN A 10 30.09 20.59 29.94
N ALA A 11 30.80 19.87 30.81
CA ALA A 11 30.77 18.42 30.86
C ALA A 11 29.38 17.91 31.27
N ALA A 12 28.72 18.55 32.24
CA ALA A 12 27.37 18.19 32.66
C ALA A 12 26.33 18.36 31.54
N VAL A 13 26.40 19.47 30.78
CA VAL A 13 25.55 19.68 29.59
C VAL A 13 25.82 18.62 28.52
N SER A 14 27.08 18.30 28.26
CA SER A 14 27.44 17.28 27.27
C SER A 14 26.88 15.90 27.66
N ILE A 15 26.92 15.55 28.95
CA ILE A 15 26.34 14.30 29.45
C ILE A 15 24.82 14.28 29.30
N ASP A 16 24.11 15.36 29.63
CA ASP A 16 22.65 15.48 29.43
C ASP A 16 22.28 15.35 27.94
N ASP A 17 23.05 15.98 27.04
CA ASP A 17 22.86 15.86 25.60
C ASP A 17 23.08 14.42 25.10
N PHE A 18 24.08 13.72 25.64
CA PHE A 18 24.31 12.31 25.33
C PHE A 18 23.19 11.41 25.86
N GLU A 19 22.69 11.63 27.07
CA GLU A 19 21.57 10.87 27.63
C GLU A 19 20.29 11.06 26.82
N ARG A 20 20.03 12.29 26.36
CA ARG A 20 18.91 12.60 25.46
C ARG A 20 19.05 11.91 24.11
N TYR A 21 20.25 11.93 23.54
CA TYR A 21 20.52 11.26 22.27
C TYR A 21 20.36 9.72 22.37
N LEU A 22 20.80 9.11 23.47
CA LEU A 22 20.58 7.69 23.71
C LEU A 22 19.10 7.35 23.92
N SER A 23 18.36 8.24 24.58
CA SER A 23 16.92 8.09 24.77
C SER A 23 16.17 8.20 23.45
N SER A 24 16.50 9.18 22.60
CA SER A 24 15.88 9.32 21.28
C SER A 24 16.21 8.12 20.38
N LEU A 25 17.46 7.64 20.38
CA LEU A 25 17.86 6.45 19.62
C LEU A 25 17.00 5.22 19.95
N LYS A 26 16.68 5.05 21.24
CA LYS A 26 15.81 3.96 21.69
C LYS A 26 14.38 4.15 21.16
N GLU A 27 13.82 5.35 21.32
CA GLU A 27 12.47 5.67 20.84
C GLU A 27 12.35 5.50 19.32
N ASP A 28 13.34 5.97 18.56
CA ASP A 28 13.39 5.87 17.10
C ASP A 28 13.45 4.40 16.66
N SER A 29 14.26 3.58 17.34
CA SER A 29 14.39 2.15 17.06
C SER A 29 13.09 1.38 17.33
N GLU A 30 12.44 1.66 18.46
CA GLU A 30 11.15 1.06 18.82
C GLU A 30 10.04 1.49 17.82
N GLY A 31 10.02 2.77 17.45
CA GLY A 31 9.10 3.32 16.45
C GLY A 31 9.28 2.69 15.06
N ALA A 32 10.53 2.53 14.62
CA ALA A 32 10.85 1.89 13.35
C ALA A 32 10.44 0.41 13.34
N LEU A 33 10.67 -0.33 14.43
CA LEU A 33 10.25 -1.72 14.56
C LEU A 33 8.73 -1.88 14.52
N SER A 34 7.99 -0.98 15.20
CA SER A 34 6.53 -0.95 15.13
C SER A 34 6.06 -0.71 13.71
N ALA A 35 6.63 0.28 13.02
CA ALA A 35 6.27 0.59 11.64
C ALA A 35 6.53 -0.60 10.69
N ILE A 36 7.69 -1.27 10.82
CA ILE A 36 8.00 -2.47 10.04
C ILE A 36 6.94 -3.56 10.23
N THR A 37 6.56 -3.82 11.49
CA THR A 37 5.59 -4.85 11.84
C THR A 37 4.21 -4.52 11.26
N ASP A 38 3.79 -3.27 11.37
CA ASP A 38 2.51 -2.80 10.83
C ASP A 38 2.46 -2.93 9.30
N TYR A 39 3.51 -2.50 8.61
CA TYR A 39 3.58 -2.61 7.14
C TYR A 39 3.63 -4.06 6.67
N TYR A 40 4.34 -4.93 7.39
CA TYR A 40 4.33 -6.37 7.10
C TYR A 40 2.91 -6.94 7.15
N ALA A 41 2.14 -6.61 8.19
CA ALA A 41 0.75 -7.05 8.33
C ALA A 41 -0.15 -6.49 7.20
N LYS A 42 0.01 -5.19 6.87
CA LYS A 42 -0.73 -4.55 5.76
C LYS A 42 -0.43 -5.21 4.41
N LEU A 43 0.84 -5.50 4.12
CA LEU A 43 1.24 -6.19 2.88
C LEU A 43 0.65 -7.59 2.80
N LYS A 44 0.62 -8.34 3.91
CA LYS A 44 -0.05 -9.65 3.97
C LYS A 44 -1.55 -9.57 3.69
N ALA A 45 -2.22 -8.53 4.19
CA ALA A 45 -3.61 -8.28 3.86
C ALA A 45 -3.79 -7.93 2.38
N ALA A 46 -2.92 -7.10 1.81
CA ALA A 46 -2.96 -6.73 0.40
C ALA A 46 -2.69 -7.92 -0.55
N GLU A 47 -1.76 -8.81 -0.21
CA GLU A 47 -1.56 -10.08 -0.90
C GLU A 47 -2.83 -10.93 -0.91
N LYS A 48 -3.57 -10.96 0.21
CA LYS A 48 -4.85 -11.66 0.28
C LYS A 48 -5.85 -11.02 -0.68
N SER A 49 -5.99 -9.69 -0.68
CA SER A 49 -6.88 -9.00 -1.62
C SER A 49 -6.54 -9.32 -3.08
N ILE A 50 -5.25 -9.35 -3.46
CA ILE A 50 -4.82 -9.73 -4.82
C ILE A 50 -5.19 -11.18 -5.14
N ARG A 51 -4.99 -12.11 -4.19
CA ARG A 51 -5.42 -13.51 -4.37
C ARG A 51 -6.93 -13.63 -4.53
N ASP A 52 -7.69 -12.85 -3.76
CA ASP A 52 -9.15 -12.84 -3.82
C ASP A 52 -9.66 -12.28 -5.16
N ILE A 53 -8.93 -11.33 -5.78
CA ILE A 53 -9.22 -10.87 -7.15
C ILE A 53 -9.06 -12.00 -8.18
N GLY A 54 -8.06 -12.87 -7.99
CA GLY A 54 -7.89 -14.08 -8.80
C GLY A 54 -7.53 -13.84 -10.28
N ILE A 55 -7.18 -12.61 -10.67
CA ILE A 55 -6.80 -12.25 -12.05
C ILE A 55 -5.29 -12.11 -12.16
N GLU A 56 -4.70 -12.83 -13.11
CA GLU A 56 -3.24 -12.90 -13.30
C GLU A 56 -2.63 -11.54 -13.66
N SER A 57 -3.31 -10.71 -14.47
CA SER A 57 -2.81 -9.38 -14.84
C SER A 57 -2.62 -8.46 -13.63
N VAL A 58 -3.54 -8.52 -12.67
CA VAL A 58 -3.48 -7.75 -11.42
C VAL A 58 -2.35 -8.25 -10.54
N SER A 59 -2.19 -9.58 -10.43
CA SER A 59 -1.07 -10.19 -9.72
C SER A 59 0.28 -9.76 -10.32
N ASN A 60 0.43 -9.81 -11.64
CA ASN A 60 1.65 -9.42 -12.34
C ASN A 60 1.98 -7.93 -12.18
N ARG A 61 0.95 -7.06 -12.07
CA ARG A 61 1.13 -5.62 -11.85
C ARG A 61 1.64 -5.30 -10.44
N TYR A 62 1.11 -5.95 -9.40
CA TYR A 62 1.42 -5.60 -8.01
C TYR A 62 2.50 -6.47 -7.35
N SER A 63 2.74 -7.69 -7.82
CA SER A 63 3.74 -8.59 -7.24
C SER A 63 5.15 -7.98 -7.18
N PRO A 64 5.66 -7.28 -8.22
CA PRO A 64 6.97 -6.63 -8.15
C PRO A 64 7.04 -5.55 -7.06
N ALA A 65 6.01 -4.70 -6.95
CA ALA A 65 5.95 -3.63 -5.96
C ALA A 65 5.88 -4.18 -4.53
N ILE A 66 5.09 -5.24 -4.30
CA ILE A 66 5.02 -5.92 -3.01
C ILE A 66 6.36 -6.54 -2.64
N SER A 67 7.03 -7.19 -3.60
CA SER A 67 8.37 -7.75 -3.41
C SER A 67 9.39 -6.68 -3.02
N GLU A 68 9.37 -5.51 -3.70
CA GLU A 68 10.23 -4.38 -3.35
C GLU A 68 9.97 -3.91 -1.91
N LEU A 69 8.71 -3.77 -1.50
CA LEU A 69 8.36 -3.32 -0.16
C LEU A 69 8.82 -4.31 0.93
N TYR A 70 8.75 -5.62 0.68
CA TYR A 70 9.37 -6.60 1.58
C TYR A 70 10.90 -6.48 1.63
N GLY A 71 11.53 -6.17 0.50
CA GLY A 71 12.96 -5.86 0.45
C GLY A 71 13.33 -4.67 1.34
N VAL A 72 12.57 -3.58 1.25
CA VAL A 72 12.74 -2.39 2.10
C VAL A 72 12.53 -2.72 3.58
N ILE A 73 11.50 -3.51 3.91
CA ILE A 73 11.27 -4.00 5.28
C ILE A 73 12.48 -4.81 5.77
N GLY A 74 13.00 -5.72 4.95
CA GLY A 74 14.16 -6.53 5.27
C GLY A 74 15.41 -5.68 5.52
N GLU A 75 15.66 -4.69 4.67
CA GLU A 75 16.79 -3.76 4.82
C GLU A 75 16.65 -2.87 6.07
N ALA A 76 15.45 -2.38 6.37
CA ALA A 76 15.19 -1.61 7.57
C ALA A 76 15.44 -2.44 8.83
N TYR A 77 14.97 -3.69 8.82
CA TYR A 77 15.18 -4.63 9.93
C TYR A 77 16.65 -5.01 10.12
N THR A 78 17.41 -5.27 9.06
CA THR A 78 18.86 -5.57 9.18
C THR A 78 19.67 -4.35 9.62
N THR A 79 19.28 -3.15 9.19
CA THR A 79 19.93 -1.90 9.62
C THR A 79 19.70 -1.66 11.10
N LEU A 80 18.49 -1.92 11.62
CA LEU A 80 18.18 -1.84 13.06
C LEU A 80 18.98 -2.84 13.91
N LEU A 81 19.34 -4.00 13.34
CA LEU A 81 20.14 -5.02 14.04
C LEU A 81 21.65 -4.78 13.95
N SER A 82 22.09 -3.87 13.07
CA SER A 82 23.50 -3.55 12.90
C SER A 82 24.01 -2.62 14.00
N LEU A 83 25.23 -2.88 14.49
CA LEU A 83 25.89 -2.05 15.51
C LEU A 83 27.16 -1.43 14.90
N PRO A 84 27.31 -0.08 14.93
CA PRO A 84 26.36 0.92 15.43
C PRO A 84 25.13 1.08 14.51
N ILE A 85 23.98 1.41 15.10
CA ILE A 85 22.73 1.64 14.36
C ILE A 85 22.83 2.96 13.60
N ASP A 86 22.56 2.93 12.29
CA ASP A 86 22.43 4.12 11.46
C ASP A 86 20.97 4.59 11.43
N VAL A 87 20.62 5.49 12.35
CA VAL A 87 19.25 6.01 12.53
C VAL A 87 18.77 6.75 11.29
N VAL A 88 19.66 7.53 10.66
CA VAL A 88 19.33 8.32 9.46
C VAL A 88 18.89 7.39 8.33
N LYS A 89 19.64 6.30 8.13
CA LYS A 89 19.29 5.29 7.14
C LYS A 89 17.97 4.58 7.47
N VAL A 90 17.71 4.27 8.74
CA VAL A 90 16.44 3.66 9.16
C VAL A 90 15.27 4.60 8.85
N ASP A 91 15.39 5.88 9.21
CA ASP A 91 14.33 6.87 8.96
C ASP A 91 14.04 7.05 7.47
N GLU A 92 15.09 7.07 6.63
CA GLU A 92 14.94 7.12 5.17
C GLU A 92 14.16 5.90 4.64
N LEU A 93 14.51 4.70 5.11
CA LEU A 93 13.83 3.46 4.71
C LEU A 93 12.37 3.43 5.18
N ILE A 94 12.09 3.87 6.40
CA ILE A 94 10.73 3.97 6.94
C ILE A 94 9.92 5.03 6.18
N SER A 95 10.52 6.16 5.82
CA SER A 95 9.86 7.21 5.03
C SER A 95 9.53 6.72 3.62
N LYS A 96 10.46 6.01 2.97
CA LYS A 96 10.22 5.34 1.68
C LYS A 96 9.09 4.31 1.80
N LEU A 97 9.13 3.47 2.84
CA LEU A 97 8.11 2.46 3.11
C LEU A 97 6.74 3.10 3.31
N LYS A 98 6.66 4.24 4.01
CA LYS A 98 5.39 4.96 4.20
C LYS A 98 4.87 5.52 2.89
N THR A 99 5.70 6.24 2.15
CA THR A 99 5.28 6.91 0.91
C THR A 99 4.86 5.91 -0.16
N THR A 100 5.75 4.98 -0.51
CA THR A 100 5.49 4.00 -1.57
C THR A 100 4.52 2.92 -1.10
N GLY A 101 4.61 2.50 0.16
CA GLY A 101 3.73 1.48 0.72
C GLY A 101 2.28 1.95 0.81
N ASP A 102 2.02 3.15 1.34
CA ASP A 102 0.66 3.66 1.43
C ASP A 102 0.03 3.86 0.04
N GLU A 103 0.80 4.32 -0.96
CA GLU A 103 0.33 4.43 -2.34
C GLU A 103 -0.06 3.07 -2.94
N VAL A 104 0.82 2.07 -2.82
CA VAL A 104 0.56 0.71 -3.35
C VAL A 104 -0.64 0.08 -2.65
N LEU A 105 -0.73 0.20 -1.33
CA LEU A 105 -1.84 -0.32 -0.54
C LEU A 105 -3.16 0.37 -0.91
N HIS A 106 -3.14 1.68 -1.10
CA HIS A 106 -4.31 2.45 -1.54
C HIS A 106 -4.79 1.97 -2.91
N ASN A 107 -3.88 1.82 -3.87
CA ASN A 107 -4.21 1.37 -5.22
C ASN A 107 -4.79 -0.05 -5.24
N ILE A 108 -4.23 -0.98 -4.46
CA ILE A 108 -4.76 -2.34 -4.33
C ILE A 108 -6.16 -2.33 -3.72
N ALA A 109 -6.38 -1.54 -2.66
CA ALA A 109 -7.69 -1.43 -2.03
C ALA A 109 -8.72 -0.80 -2.98
N HIS A 110 -8.32 0.22 -3.74
CA HIS A 110 -9.16 0.85 -4.75
C HIS A 110 -9.56 -0.14 -5.84
N ASP A 111 -8.61 -0.87 -6.41
CA ASP A 111 -8.87 -1.85 -7.47
C ASP A 111 -9.73 -3.01 -6.98
N TYR A 112 -9.54 -3.46 -5.74
CA TYR A 112 -10.40 -4.46 -5.12
C TYR A 112 -11.86 -3.98 -5.01
N GLN A 113 -12.07 -2.72 -4.61
CA GLN A 113 -13.42 -2.13 -4.57
C GLN A 113 -14.03 -1.99 -5.96
N GLN A 114 -13.25 -1.54 -6.94
CA GLN A 114 -13.71 -1.41 -8.33
C GLN A 114 -14.06 -2.77 -8.92
N MET A 115 -13.28 -3.82 -8.62
CA MET A 115 -13.59 -5.18 -9.03
C MET A 115 -14.97 -5.62 -8.52
N LEU A 116 -15.25 -5.46 -7.23
CA LEU A 116 -16.56 -5.82 -6.65
C LEU A 116 -17.72 -5.06 -7.31
N LEU A 117 -17.53 -3.76 -7.59
CA LEU A 117 -18.54 -2.95 -8.27
C LEU A 117 -18.76 -3.38 -9.73
N ALA A 118 -17.67 -3.65 -10.45
CA ALA A 118 -17.71 -4.13 -11.82
C ALA A 118 -18.39 -5.49 -11.91
N GLU A 119 -18.01 -6.43 -11.04
CA GLU A 119 -18.61 -7.77 -10.95
C GLU A 119 -20.12 -7.68 -10.69
N ALA A 120 -20.54 -6.93 -9.67
CA ALA A 120 -21.96 -6.77 -9.35
C ALA A 120 -22.75 -6.15 -10.52
N SER A 121 -22.15 -5.19 -11.23
CA SER A 121 -22.77 -4.53 -12.38
C SER A 121 -22.88 -5.46 -13.59
N ILE A 122 -21.85 -6.23 -13.88
CA ILE A 122 -21.84 -7.23 -14.95
C ILE A 122 -22.89 -8.30 -14.66
N LEU A 123 -22.95 -8.83 -13.43
CA LEU A 123 -23.95 -9.81 -13.01
C LEU A 123 -25.37 -9.27 -13.17
N TYR A 124 -25.61 -8.01 -12.78
CA TYR A 124 -26.90 -7.36 -12.96
C TYR A 124 -27.27 -7.22 -14.45
N ALA A 125 -26.34 -6.77 -15.29
CA ALA A 125 -26.56 -6.65 -16.73
C ALA A 125 -26.76 -8.01 -17.42
N ASN A 126 -26.07 -9.05 -16.93
CA ASN A 126 -26.19 -10.41 -17.45
C ASN A 126 -27.60 -11.00 -17.26
N ARG A 127 -28.35 -10.55 -16.25
CA ARG A 127 -29.76 -10.93 -16.06
C ARG A 127 -30.63 -10.57 -17.26
N ASP A 128 -30.37 -9.43 -17.88
CA ASP A 128 -31.19 -8.89 -18.96
C ASP A 128 -30.63 -9.28 -20.37
N ARG A 129 -29.53 -10.06 -20.40
CA ARG A 129 -28.79 -10.46 -21.62
C ARG A 129 -29.63 -11.21 -22.65
N GLN A 130 -30.61 -12.00 -22.22
CA GLN A 130 -31.47 -12.76 -23.13
C GLN A 130 -32.49 -11.90 -23.87
N HIS A 131 -32.80 -10.70 -23.36
CA HIS A 131 -33.89 -9.88 -23.89
C HIS A 131 -33.43 -8.86 -24.93
N LEU A 132 -32.13 -8.55 -24.99
CA LEU A 132 -31.58 -7.50 -25.85
C LEU A 132 -30.22 -7.93 -26.42
N GLY A 133 -30.18 -8.20 -27.73
CA GLY A 133 -28.95 -8.65 -28.42
C GLY A 133 -27.78 -7.67 -28.32
N GLU A 134 -28.06 -6.37 -28.20
CA GLU A 134 -27.05 -5.30 -28.01
C GLU A 134 -26.36 -5.38 -26.63
N ILE A 135 -27.02 -5.96 -25.61
CA ILE A 135 -26.41 -6.17 -24.30
C ILE A 135 -25.31 -7.24 -24.38
N ASN A 136 -25.50 -8.27 -25.21
CA ASN A 136 -24.57 -9.37 -25.30
C ASN A 136 -23.19 -8.94 -25.83
N THR A 137 -23.15 -8.09 -26.86
CA THR A 137 -21.88 -7.59 -27.43
C THR A 137 -21.15 -6.68 -26.45
N LEU A 138 -21.90 -5.84 -25.73
CA LEU A 138 -21.33 -4.93 -24.74
C LEU A 138 -20.82 -5.68 -23.50
N LEU A 139 -21.57 -6.69 -23.03
CA LEU A 139 -21.13 -7.55 -21.93
C LEU A 139 -19.81 -8.26 -22.24
N LEU A 140 -19.65 -8.78 -23.46
CA LEU A 140 -18.39 -9.41 -23.88
C LEU A 140 -17.22 -8.43 -23.83
N GLN A 141 -17.44 -7.16 -24.18
CA GLN A 141 -16.41 -6.12 -24.07
C GLN A 141 -16.08 -5.81 -22.61
N THR A 142 -17.09 -5.65 -21.75
CA THR A 142 -16.89 -5.35 -20.32
C THR A 142 -16.27 -6.51 -19.55
N GLU A 143 -16.62 -7.76 -19.89
CA GLU A 143 -16.00 -8.97 -19.37
C GLU A 143 -14.52 -9.01 -19.78
N GLY A 144 -14.20 -8.68 -21.04
CA GLY A 144 -12.81 -8.56 -21.50
C GLY A 144 -11.99 -7.51 -20.72
N LEU A 145 -12.59 -6.35 -20.42
CA LEU A 145 -11.96 -5.31 -19.59
C LEU A 145 -11.81 -5.76 -18.11
N TYR A 146 -12.78 -6.52 -17.60
CA TYR A 146 -12.71 -7.08 -16.26
C TYR A 146 -11.53 -8.06 -16.14
N PHE A 147 -11.40 -8.99 -17.08
CA PHE A 147 -10.31 -9.97 -17.09
C PHE A 147 -8.94 -9.37 -17.42
N SER A 148 -8.88 -8.19 -18.06
CA SER A 148 -7.61 -7.47 -18.21
C SER A 148 -7.19 -6.74 -16.93
N GLY A 149 -8.08 -6.62 -15.94
CA GLY A 149 -7.84 -5.91 -14.67
C GLY A 149 -8.17 -4.42 -14.72
N ASP A 150 -8.83 -3.94 -15.78
CA ASP A 150 -9.33 -2.55 -15.90
C ASP A 150 -10.76 -2.45 -15.34
N PHE A 151 -10.87 -2.62 -14.01
CA PHE A 151 -12.16 -2.69 -13.32
C PHE A 151 -12.95 -1.39 -13.40
N ALA A 152 -12.27 -0.24 -13.32
CA ALA A 152 -12.92 1.07 -13.36
C ALA A 152 -13.63 1.29 -14.70
N ARG A 153 -12.95 0.99 -15.83
CA ARG A 153 -13.59 1.09 -17.16
C ARG A 153 -14.65 0.04 -17.36
N SER A 154 -14.41 -1.19 -16.89
CA SER A 154 -15.41 -2.26 -16.94
C SER A 154 -16.72 -1.84 -16.26
N TYR A 155 -16.63 -1.25 -15.06
CA TYR A 155 -17.78 -0.71 -14.34
C TYR A 155 -18.45 0.44 -15.09
N GLU A 156 -17.69 1.43 -15.56
CA GLU A 156 -18.23 2.60 -16.25
C GLU A 156 -19.00 2.22 -17.53
N GLU A 157 -18.42 1.35 -18.35
CA GLU A 157 -19.04 0.88 -19.59
C GLU A 157 -20.29 0.03 -19.31
N THR A 158 -20.26 -0.80 -18.26
CA THR A 158 -21.44 -1.57 -17.83
C THR A 158 -22.57 -0.65 -17.38
N VAL A 159 -22.27 0.38 -16.58
CA VAL A 159 -23.27 1.35 -16.11
C VAL A 159 -23.85 2.17 -17.27
N LYS A 160 -23.01 2.64 -18.19
CA LYS A 160 -23.47 3.35 -19.41
C LYS A 160 -24.44 2.48 -20.22
N ALA A 161 -24.14 1.20 -20.37
CA ALA A 161 -25.03 0.28 -21.07
C ALA A 161 -26.36 0.11 -20.34
N LEU A 162 -26.34 -0.11 -19.02
CA LEU A 162 -27.53 -0.21 -18.19
C LEU A 162 -28.42 1.03 -18.27
N ARG A 163 -27.84 2.23 -18.35
CA ARG A 163 -28.57 3.49 -18.53
C ARG A 163 -29.26 3.57 -19.90
N ARG A 164 -28.55 3.23 -20.97
CA ARG A 164 -29.12 3.14 -22.33
C ARG A 164 -30.32 2.20 -22.39
N ILE A 165 -30.21 1.02 -21.78
CA ILE A 165 -31.28 0.02 -21.75
C ILE A 165 -32.52 0.54 -21.00
N ARG A 166 -32.32 1.33 -19.94
CA ARG A 166 -33.41 1.92 -19.15
C ARG A 166 -34.02 3.19 -19.77
N GLY A 167 -33.50 3.67 -20.90
CA GLY A 167 -33.96 4.90 -21.53
C GLY A 167 -33.69 6.17 -20.71
N GLN A 168 -32.70 6.11 -19.80
CA GLN A 168 -32.25 7.27 -19.02
C GLN A 168 -30.91 7.72 -19.62
N GLU A 169 -30.95 8.75 -20.47
CA GLU A 169 -29.74 9.45 -20.96
C GLU A 169 -29.02 10.18 -19.82
#